data_AF-A0A3A4TXW7-F1
#
_entry.id   AF-A0A3A4TXW7-F1
#
_cell.length_a   1.000
_cell.length_b   1.000
_cell.length_c   1.000
_cell.angle_alpha   90.00
_cell.angle_beta   90.00
_cell.angle_gamma   90.00
#
_symmetry.space_group_name_H-M   'P 1'
#
loop_
_entity.id
_entity.type
_entity.pdbx_description
1 polymer ?
#
loop_
_entity_poly.entity_id
_entity_poly.type
_entity_poly.pdbx_seq_one_letter_code
_entity_poly.pdbx_strand_id
1 'polypeptide(L)'
;MPGGLYIGGPGPALGYHGRPDLTERSFLPDPFRGDSGARLCRTGDKARYLPDGNLEFLGRADNQIKLRGFRIELGEVEAVLNAHPVRTKCFSAS
;
A
#
# COMPACT_ATOMS: atom_id res chain seq x y z
N MET A 1 -16.28 8.10 9.78
CA MET A 1 -15.69 6.79 10.18
C MET A 1 -14.37 6.58 9.44
N PRO A 2 -13.37 5.90 10.03
CA PRO A 2 -12.11 5.53 9.35
C PRO A 2 -12.31 4.50 8.23
N GLY A 3 -11.51 4.59 7.16
CA GLY A 3 -11.50 3.66 6.04
C GLY A 3 -10.14 3.58 5.35
N GLY A 4 -10.01 2.69 4.35
CA GLY A 4 -8.82 2.61 3.51
C GLY A 4 -8.79 3.74 2.48
N LEU A 5 -7.62 4.35 2.29
CA LEU A 5 -7.42 5.40 1.29
C LEU A 5 -7.07 4.79 -0.07
N TYR A 6 -7.80 5.23 -1.10
CA TYR A 6 -7.59 4.84 -2.50
C TYR A 6 -7.40 6.11 -3.34
N ILE A 7 -6.53 6.03 -4.34
CA ILE A 7 -6.26 7.14 -5.26
C ILE A 7 -6.72 6.73 -6.66
N GLY A 8 -7.68 7.48 -7.21
CA GLY A 8 -8.11 7.37 -8.60
C GLY A 8 -7.65 8.54 -9.45
N GLY A 9 -8.06 8.57 -10.71
CA GLY A 9 -7.70 9.64 -11.65
C GLY A 9 -6.54 9.26 -12.58
N PRO A 10 -5.95 10.24 -13.29
CA PRO A 10 -4.81 10.02 -14.19
C PRO A 10 -3.45 9.86 -13.47
N GLY A 11 -3.40 10.07 -12.15
CA GLY A 11 -2.17 10.05 -11.34
C GLY A 11 -1.60 8.68 -10.93
N PRO A 12 -2.39 7.59 -10.81
CA PRO A 12 -1.85 6.26 -10.53
C PRO A 12 -0.97 5.72 -11.66
N ALA A 13 0.09 5.00 -11.28
CA ALA A 13 0.88 4.22 -12.24
C ALA A 13 0.03 3.14 -12.93
N LEU A 14 0.48 2.66 -14.09
CA LEU A 14 -0.19 1.57 -14.82
C LEU A 14 -0.12 0.22 -14.08
N GLY A 15 0.88 0.06 -13.21
CA GLY A 15 1.15 -1.18 -12.49
C GLY A 15 2.61 -1.33 -12.12
N TYR A 16 2.96 -2.51 -11.61
CA TYR A 16 4.32 -2.92 -11.32
C TYR A 16 4.91 -3.68 -12.52
N HIS A 17 6.07 -3.23 -13.00
CA HIS A 17 6.74 -3.84 -14.14
C HIS A 17 7.09 -5.32 -13.87
N GLY A 18 6.70 -6.21 -14.78
CA GLY A 18 6.95 -7.65 -14.65
C GLY A 18 6.25 -8.34 -13.47
N ARG A 19 5.30 -7.68 -12.80
CA ARG A 19 4.60 -8.19 -11.61
C ARG A 19 3.08 -8.03 -11.75
N PRO A 20 2.42 -8.82 -12.62
CA PRO A 20 0.98 -8.73 -12.86
C PRO A 20 0.17 -9.01 -11.58
N ASP A 21 0.50 -10.04 -10.81
CA ASP A 21 -0.21 -10.39 -9.57
C ASP A 21 -0.26 -9.24 -8.56
N LEU A 22 0.86 -8.51 -8.42
CA LEU A 22 0.93 -7.36 -7.52
C LEU A 22 0.15 -6.16 -8.07
N THR A 23 0.15 -6.01 -9.40
CA THR A 23 -0.61 -4.99 -10.10
C THR A 23 -2.11 -5.19 -9.90
N GLU A 24 -2.61 -6.41 -10.09
CA GLU A 24 -4.04 -6.72 -9.91
C GLU A 24 -4.52 -6.52 -8.48
N ARG A 25 -3.67 -6.81 -7.48
CA ARG A 25 -4.00 -6.60 -6.06
C ARG A 25 -3.95 -5.13 -5.64
N SER A 26 -3.09 -4.34 -6.28
CA SER A 26 -2.84 -2.93 -5.89
C SER A 26 -3.66 -1.93 -6.70
N PHE A 27 -4.00 -2.27 -7.94
CA PHE A 27 -4.79 -1.42 -8.83
C PHE A 27 -6.12 -2.13 -9.09
N LEU A 28 -7.23 -1.60 -8.59
CA LEU A 28 -8.55 -2.21 -8.70
C LEU A 28 -9.38 -1.47 -9.76
N PRO A 29 -10.40 -2.10 -10.36
CA PRO A 29 -11.39 -1.36 -11.15
C PRO A 29 -11.99 -0.22 -10.33
N ASP A 30 -12.14 0.96 -10.94
CA ASP A 30 -12.74 2.13 -10.29
C ASP A 30 -14.28 2.13 -10.48
N PRO A 31 -15.09 1.84 -9.44
CA PRO A 31 -16.54 1.81 -9.56
C PRO A 31 -17.16 3.21 -9.57
N PHE A 32 -16.38 4.27 -9.30
CA PHE A 32 -16.88 5.64 -9.19
C PHE A 32 -16.79 6.41 -10.50
N ARG A 33 -16.08 5.87 -11.51
CA ARG A 33 -15.94 6.49 -12.84
C ARG A 33 -16.63 5.63 -13.89
N GLY A 34 -17.31 6.29 -14.83
CA GLY A 34 -17.99 5.63 -15.94
C GLY A 34 -17.08 5.25 -17.11
N ASP A 35 -15.79 5.62 -17.05
CA ASP A 35 -14.84 5.40 -18.13
C ASP A 35 -14.35 3.94 -18.12
N SER A 36 -14.48 3.26 -19.26
CA SER A 36 -13.95 1.91 -19.44
C SER A 36 -12.43 1.90 -19.19
N GLY A 37 -12.01 1.17 -18.15
CA GLY A 37 -10.59 1.01 -17.81
C GLY A 37 -10.09 1.92 -16.69
N ALA A 38 -10.94 2.74 -16.05
CA ALA A 38 -10.56 3.49 -14.87
C ALA A 38 -10.13 2.56 -13.71
N ARG A 39 -9.07 2.96 -12.99
CA ARG A 39 -8.47 2.18 -11.89
C ARG A 39 -8.27 3.02 -10.63
N LEU A 40 -8.44 2.38 -9.48
CA LEU A 40 -8.08 2.87 -8.16
C LEU A 40 -6.80 2.19 -7.67
N CYS A 41 -5.81 2.98 -7.27
CA CYS A 41 -4.64 2.47 -6.56
C CYS A 41 -4.92 2.40 -5.06
N ARG A 42 -4.73 1.21 -4.48
CA ARG A 42 -4.78 0.98 -3.04
C ARG A 42 -3.48 1.46 -2.41
N THR A 43 -3.56 2.50 -1.58
CA THR A 43 -2.37 3.11 -0.95
C THR A 43 -1.80 2.30 0.21
N GLY A 44 -2.66 1.52 0.86
CA GLY A 44 -2.39 0.85 2.15
C GLY A 44 -2.51 1.78 3.36
N ASP A 45 -2.87 3.06 3.16
CA ASP A 45 -3.09 4.02 4.24
C ASP A 45 -4.54 3.95 4.77
N LYS A 46 -4.71 4.22 6.07
CA LYS A 46 -6.02 4.46 6.70
C LYS A 46 -6.23 5.95 6.88
N ALA A 47 -7.41 6.43 6.54
CA ALA A 47 -7.77 7.84 6.69
C ALA A 47 -9.24 8.01 7.07
N ARG A 48 -9.62 9.21 7.50
CA ARG A 48 -11.02 9.63 7.62
C ARG A 48 -11.20 11.05 7.12
N TYR A 49 -12.40 11.35 6.61
CA TYR A 49 -12.80 12.73 6.37
C TYR A 49 -13.10 13.44 7.70
N LEU A 50 -12.63 14.68 7.79
CA LEU A 50 -12.99 15.67 8.80
C LEU A 50 -14.21 16.48 8.32
N PRO A 51 -14.95 17.15 9.23
CA PRO A 51 -16.13 17.94 8.87
C PRO A 51 -15.87 19.07 7.87
N ASP A 52 -14.63 19.55 7.78
CA ASP A 52 -14.17 20.57 6.84
C ASP A 52 -13.82 20.02 5.44
N GLY A 53 -13.93 18.71 5.24
CA GLY A 53 -13.61 18.02 3.99
C GLY A 53 -12.16 17.57 3.86
N ASN A 54 -11.30 17.89 4.83
CA ASN A 54 -9.91 17.42 4.82
C ASN A 54 -9.81 15.93 5.19
N LEU A 55 -8.71 15.30 4.76
CA LEU A 55 -8.38 13.93 5.14
C LEU A 55 -7.39 13.93 6.30
N GLU A 56 -7.77 13.27 7.40
CA GLU A 56 -6.86 12.95 8.50
C GLU A 56 -6.26 11.56 8.27
N PHE A 57 -4.93 11.49 8.30
CA PHE A 57 -4.18 10.24 8.19
C PHE A 57 -4.13 9.51 9.54
N LEU A 58 -4.42 8.21 9.54
CA LEU A 58 -4.58 7.39 10.75
C LEU A 58 -3.58 6.22 10.81
N GLY A 59 -2.53 6.25 9.98
CA GLY A 59 -1.53 5.19 9.90
C GLY A 59 -1.74 4.24 8.73
N ARG A 60 -1.01 3.11 8.75
CA ARG A 60 -1.03 2.12 7.67
C ARG A 60 -1.84 0.88 8.06
N ALA A 61 -2.38 0.22 7.04
CA ALA A 61 -3.07 -1.06 7.17
C ALA A 61 -2.13 -2.25 6.98
N ASP A 62 -0.88 -2.01 6.56
CA ASP A 62 0.14 -3.00 6.28
C ASP A 62 1.43 -2.73 7.08
N ASN A 63 2.42 -3.61 6.94
CA ASN A 63 3.70 -3.56 7.65
C ASN A 63 4.72 -2.66 6.96
N GLN A 64 4.30 -1.83 6.01
CA GLN A 64 5.21 -0.92 5.34
C GLN A 64 5.59 0.20 6.31
N ILE A 65 6.88 0.50 6.43
CA ILE A 65 7.37 1.59 7.27
C ILE A 65 8.08 2.65 6.43
N LYS A 66 8.14 3.87 6.98
CA LYS A 66 9.01 4.92 6.48
C LYS A 66 10.15 5.12 7.47
N LEU A 67 11.38 4.80 7.06
CA LEU A 67 12.58 5.05 7.85
C LEU A 67 13.46 6.05 7.12
N ARG A 68 13.67 7.22 7.71
CA ARG A 68 14.53 8.29 7.14
C ARG A 68 14.19 8.66 5.69
N GLY A 69 12.90 8.69 5.35
CA GLY A 69 12.42 9.03 3.99
C GLY A 69 12.35 7.85 3.02
N PHE A 70 12.84 6.68 3.40
CA PHE A 70 12.77 5.47 2.57
C PHE A 70 11.51 4.67 2.85
N ARG A 71 10.83 4.24 1.79
CA ARG A 71 9.76 3.25 1.85
C ARG A 71 10.41 1.87 2.00
N ILE A 72 10.14 1.21 3.13
CA ILE A 72 10.66 -0.13 3.43
C ILE A 72 9.49 -1.09 3.57
N GLU A 73 9.53 -2.17 2.78
CA GLU A 73 8.61 -3.30 2.88
C GLU A 73 9.23 -4.35 3.80
N LEU A 74 8.74 -4.47 5.05
CA LEU A 74 9.35 -5.38 6.04
C LEU A 74 9.38 -6.85 5.59
N GLY A 75 8.41 -7.27 4.78
CA GLY A 75 8.38 -8.62 4.22
C GLY A 75 9.59 -8.95 3.32
N GLU A 76 10.17 -7.96 2.64
CA GLU A 76 11.39 -8.16 1.86
C GLU A 76 12.60 -8.41 2.77
N VAL A 77 12.73 -7.62 3.83
CA VAL A 77 13.78 -7.78 4.84
C VAL A 77 13.67 -9.15 5.52
N GLU A 78 12.45 -9.55 5.90
CA GLU A 78 12.20 -10.87 6.50
C GLU A 78 12.53 -12.02 5.53
N ALA A 79 12.18 -11.90 4.24
CA ALA A 79 12.51 -12.91 3.25
C ALA A 79 14.02 -13.10 3.10
N VAL A 80 14.79 -12.00 3.03
CA VAL A 80 16.25 -12.03 2.94
C VAL A 80 16.87 -12.64 4.20
N LEU A 81 16.43 -12.21 5.39
CA LEU A 81 16.92 -12.77 6.67
C LEU A 81 16.60 -14.27 6.78
N ASN A 82 15.43 -14.69 6.31
CA ASN A 82 15.02 -16.09 6.32
C ASN A 82 15.87 -16.97 5.39
N ALA A 83 16.42 -16.41 4.31
CA ALA A 83 17.31 -17.13 3.40
C ALA A 83 18.76 -17.23 3.92
N HIS A 84 19.12 -16.53 5.00
CA HIS A 84 20.47 -16.50 5.53
C HIS A 84 20.78 -17.73 6.42
N PRO A 85 21.94 -18.39 6.26
CA PRO A 85 22.24 -19.68 6.89
C PRO A 85 22.50 -19.64 8.41
N VAL A 86 22.79 -18.47 8.99
CA VAL A 86 23.05 -18.31 10.44
C VAL A 86 21.82 -17.67 11.08
N ARG A 87 20.97 -18.47 11.76
CA ARG A 87 19.67 -18.01 12.30
C ARG A 87 19.65 -17.91 13.83
N THR A 88 19.04 -16.84 14.32
CA THR A 88 18.14 -16.84 15.49
C THR A 88 16.86 -16.13 15.02
N LYS A 89 15.66 -16.67 15.30
CA LYS A 89 14.39 -16.11 14.78
C LYS A 89 14.26 -14.63 15.19
N CYS A 90 14.23 -13.72 14.21
CA CYS A 90 13.87 -12.33 14.43
C CYS A 90 12.43 -12.10 13.97
N PHE A 91 11.58 -11.62 14.88
CA PHE A 91 10.24 -11.14 14.58
C PHE A 91 10.25 -9.61 14.67
N SER A 92 9.67 -8.93 13.69
CA SER A 92 9.29 -7.52 13.85
C SER A 92 8.08 -7.48 14.79
N ALA A 93 8.22 -6.83 15.95
CA ALA A 93 7.13 -6.70 16.92
C ALA A 93 6.09 -5.71 16.36
N SER A 94 4.85 -6.19 16.28
CA SER A 94 3.65 -5.42 15.90
C SER A 94 3.26 -4.40 16.96
#